data_AF-A0A1V8NDB8-F1
#
_entry.id   AF-A0A1V8NDB8-F1
#
_cell.length_a   1.000
_cell.length_b   1.000
_cell.length_c   1.000
_cell.angle_alpha   90.00
_cell.angle_beta   90.00
_cell.angle_gamma   90.00
#
_symmetry.space_group_name_H-M   'P 1'
#
loop_
_entity.id
_entity.type
_entity.pdbx_description
1 polymer ?
#
loop_
_entity_poly.entity_id
_entity_poly.type
_entity_poly.pdbx_seq_one_letter_code
_entity_poly.pdbx_strand_id
1 'polypeptide(L)'
;MFIRILSMNLKKQVIKFFFILFFLFFLYILVSLLSFDPNDPNWSKIEIKENCIINNFGGVFGSWISDILFLLFGKAIYFILLFFYISIWRICNYLIKKKMKFKFFFYKIFKFYSFIFFVLYTILYAF
;
A
#
# COMPACT_ATOMS: atom_id res chain seq x y z
N MET A 1 -32.29 -10.40 21.56
CA MET A 1 -31.07 -9.78 22.13
C MET A 1 -29.80 -10.56 21.78
N PHE A 2 -29.78 -11.90 21.93
CA PHE A 2 -28.61 -12.76 21.69
C PHE A 2 -28.06 -12.73 20.24
N ILE A 3 -28.93 -12.85 19.23
CA ILE A 3 -28.55 -12.84 17.79
C ILE A 3 -27.83 -11.52 17.41
N ARG A 4 -28.28 -10.40 17.98
CA ARG A 4 -27.69 -9.09 17.72
C ARG A 4 -26.26 -8.99 18.29
N ILE A 5 -26.01 -9.55 19.47
CA ILE A 5 -24.67 -9.60 20.08
C ILE A 5 -23.73 -10.48 19.24
N LEU A 6 -24.20 -11.64 18.79
CA LEU A 6 -23.41 -12.56 17.96
C LEU A 6 -23.01 -11.92 16.62
N SER A 7 -23.96 -11.24 15.96
CA SER A 7 -23.70 -10.50 14.73
C SER A 7 -22.68 -9.35 14.91
N MET A 8 -22.66 -8.71 16.07
CA MET A 8 -21.72 -7.63 16.38
C MET A 8 -20.29 -8.15 16.60
N ASN A 9 -20.14 -9.33 17.21
CA ASN A 9 -18.84 -9.95 17.40
C ASN A 9 -18.24 -10.46 16.07
N LEU A 10 -19.06 -11.07 15.21
CA LEU A 10 -18.67 -11.48 13.87
C LEU A 10 -18.16 -10.30 13.03
N LYS A 11 -18.92 -9.19 12.98
CA LYS A 11 -18.51 -7.98 12.24
C LYS A 11 -17.13 -7.47 12.69
N LYS A 12 -16.86 -7.45 14.00
CA LYS A 12 -15.56 -7.00 14.54
C LYS A 12 -14.42 -7.95 14.14
N GLN A 13 -14.65 -9.26 14.19
CA GLN A 13 -13.64 -10.26 13.80
C GLN A 13 -13.31 -10.17 12.30
N VAL A 14 -14.33 -10.01 11.45
CA VAL A 14 -14.15 -9.82 10.01
C VAL A 14 -13.33 -8.56 9.72
N ILE A 15 -13.67 -7.44 10.35
CA ILE A 15 -12.92 -6.19 10.19
C ILE A 15 -11.45 -6.37 10.62
N LYS A 16 -11.22 -7.06 11.75
CA LYS A 16 -9.86 -7.33 12.25
C LYS A 16 -9.06 -8.19 11.27
N PHE A 17 -9.69 -9.22 10.70
CA PHE A 17 -9.07 -10.11 9.71
C PHE A 17 -8.63 -9.33 8.47
N PHE A 18 -9.55 -8.55 7.86
CA PHE A 18 -9.21 -7.73 6.69
C PHE A 18 -8.13 -6.70 7.00
N PHE A 19 -8.16 -6.08 8.19
CA PHE A 19 -7.14 -5.14 8.60
C PHE A 19 -5.74 -5.77 8.63
N ILE A 20 -5.61 -6.97 9.18
CA ILE A 20 -4.34 -7.71 9.22
C ILE A 20 -3.91 -8.09 7.80
N LEU A 21 -4.83 -8.59 6.98
CA LEU A 21 -4.56 -8.95 5.59
C LEU A 21 -4.03 -7.76 4.79
N PHE A 22 -4.66 -6.59 4.90
CA PHE A 22 -4.21 -5.36 4.26
C PHE A 22 -2.83 -4.92 4.76
N PHE A 23 -2.55 -5.07 6.05
CA PHE A 23 -1.25 -4.72 6.61
C PHE A 23 -0.13 -5.63 6.09
N LEU A 24 -0.38 -6.95 6.02
CA LEU A 24 0.57 -7.90 5.43
C LEU A 24 0.80 -7.62 3.94
N PHE A 25 -0.27 -7.31 3.20
CA PHE A 25 -0.18 -6.93 1.80
C PHE A 25 0.65 -5.64 1.60
N PHE A 26 0.46 -4.64 2.46
CA PHE A 26 1.28 -3.43 2.46
C PHE A 26 2.77 -3.73 2.70
N LEU A 27 3.08 -4.58 3.69
CA LEU A 27 4.46 -4.98 3.97
C LEU A 27 5.09 -5.72 2.80
N TYR A 28 4.33 -6.61 2.14
CA TYR A 28 4.79 -7.32 0.95
C TYR A 28 5.15 -6.36 -0.18
N ILE A 29 4.29 -5.37 -0.46
CA ILE A 29 4.57 -4.32 -1.46
C ILE A 29 5.81 -3.51 -1.07
N LEU A 30 5.94 -3.13 0.20
CA LEU A 30 7.07 -2.35 0.68
C LEU A 30 8.40 -3.10 0.51
N VAL A 31 8.44 -4.38 0.89
CA VAL A 31 9.62 -5.24 0.70
C VAL A 31 9.93 -5.40 -0.78
N SER A 32 8.91 -5.60 -1.61
CA SER A 32 9.08 -5.74 -3.07
C SER A 32 9.64 -4.45 -3.71
N LEU A 33 9.23 -3.28 -3.23
CA LEU A 33 9.73 -1.98 -3.71
C LEU A 33 11.13 -1.64 -3.20
N LEU A 34 11.49 -2.09 -1.99
CA LEU A 34 12.83 -1.87 -1.44
C LEU A 34 13.88 -2.81 -2.06
N SER A 35 13.45 -4.00 -2.49
CA SER A 35 14.30 -5.00 -3.16
C SER A 35 14.11 -5.01 -4.68
N PHE A 36 13.58 -3.93 -5.26
CA PHE A 36 13.42 -3.82 -6.71
C PHE A 36 14.76 -3.85 -7.43
N ASP A 37 14.90 -4.77 -8.38
CA ASP A 37 16.05 -4.86 -9.29
C ASP A 37 15.55 -4.76 -10.74
N PRO A 38 16.08 -3.84 -11.57
CA PRO A 38 15.71 -3.72 -12.98
C PRO A 38 16.12 -4.93 -13.85
N ASN A 39 16.93 -5.83 -13.32
CA ASN A 39 17.32 -7.09 -13.96
C ASN A 39 16.37 -8.25 -13.64
N ASP A 40 15.49 -8.09 -12.65
CA ASP A 40 14.46 -9.08 -12.35
C ASP A 40 13.49 -9.24 -13.52
N PRO A 41 12.87 -10.41 -13.70
CA PRO A 41 11.87 -10.62 -14.73
C PRO A 41 10.74 -9.61 -14.52
N ASN A 42 10.36 -8.92 -15.60
CA ASN A 42 9.33 -7.91 -15.56
C ASN A 42 8.38 -8.05 -16.77
N TRP A 43 7.24 -7.35 -16.74
CA TRP A 43 6.22 -7.49 -17.78
C TRP A 43 6.73 -7.12 -19.17
N SER A 44 7.67 -6.18 -19.26
CA SER A 44 8.27 -5.72 -20.53
C SER A 44 9.43 -6.57 -21.04
N LYS A 45 10.04 -7.38 -20.16
CA LYS A 45 11.20 -8.24 -20.41
C LYS A 45 10.87 -9.64 -19.91
N ILE A 46 10.18 -10.41 -20.74
CA ILE A 46 9.99 -11.83 -20.50
C ILE A 46 11.28 -12.56 -20.94
N GLU A 47 12.41 -12.23 -20.29
CA GLU A 47 13.63 -13.02 -20.36
C GLU A 47 13.64 -13.98 -19.17
N ILE A 48 12.77 -14.98 -19.19
CA ILE A 48 12.89 -16.12 -18.28
C ILE A 48 14.00 -17.00 -18.87
N LYS A 49 15.26 -16.58 -18.70
CA LYS A 49 16.41 -17.43 -18.97
C LYS A 49 16.38 -18.62 -18.01
N GLU A 50 16.72 -19.80 -18.51
CA GLU A 50 17.04 -20.94 -17.64
C GLU A 50 18.13 -20.48 -16.66
N ASN A 51 17.81 -20.44 -15.36
CA ASN A 51 18.62 -19.92 -14.24
C ASN A 51 18.58 -18.41 -13.93
N CYS A 52 17.51 -17.69 -14.27
CA CYS A 52 17.34 -16.32 -13.78
C CYS A 52 17.21 -16.30 -12.23
N ILE A 53 18.16 -15.64 -11.55
CA ILE A 53 18.14 -15.43 -10.09
C ILE A 53 17.26 -14.22 -9.82
N ILE A 54 16.20 -14.40 -9.04
CA ILE A 54 15.30 -13.30 -8.66
C ILE A 54 15.86 -12.64 -7.41
N ASN A 55 16.20 -11.35 -7.53
CA ASN A 55 16.75 -10.55 -6.44
C ASN A 55 15.63 -9.93 -5.59
N ASN A 56 14.44 -9.72 -6.15
CA ASN A 56 13.28 -9.27 -5.39
C ASN A 56 12.92 -10.26 -4.27
N PHE A 57 12.87 -9.77 -3.03
CA PHE A 57 12.48 -10.59 -1.88
C PHE A 57 11.00 -10.98 -1.90
N GLY A 58 10.18 -10.30 -2.69
CA GLY A 58 8.80 -10.72 -3.01
C GLY A 58 8.71 -11.80 -4.09
N GLY A 59 9.83 -12.27 -4.63
CA GLY A 59 9.90 -13.22 -5.75
C GLY A 59 9.45 -12.60 -7.08
N VAL A 60 9.10 -13.45 -8.06
CA VAL A 60 8.64 -13.00 -9.39
C VAL A 60 7.41 -12.09 -9.31
N PHE A 61 6.47 -12.41 -8.42
CA PHE A 61 5.28 -11.57 -8.24
C PHE A 61 5.66 -10.20 -7.66
N GLY A 62 6.61 -10.16 -6.73
CA GLY A 62 7.11 -8.92 -6.13
C GLY A 62 7.83 -8.05 -7.16
N SER A 63 8.64 -8.66 -8.03
CA SER A 63 9.31 -7.94 -9.12
C SER A 63 8.30 -7.31 -10.09
N TRP A 64 7.25 -8.03 -10.48
CA TRP A 64 6.21 -7.50 -11.36
C TRP A 64 5.43 -6.35 -10.71
N ILE A 65 5.03 -6.51 -9.44
CA ILE A 65 4.27 -5.49 -8.72
C ILE A 65 5.12 -4.22 -8.56
N SER A 66 6.36 -4.36 -8.15
CA SER A 66 7.26 -3.21 -7.96
C SER A 66 7.58 -2.52 -9.28
N ASP A 67 7.79 -3.26 -10.37
CA ASP A 67 7.98 -2.71 -11.72
C ASP A 67 6.78 -1.87 -12.18
N ILE A 68 5.56 -2.39 -12.04
CA ILE A 68 4.33 -1.64 -12.40
C ILE A 68 4.17 -0.39 -11.54
N LEU A 69 4.43 -0.48 -10.24
CA LEU A 69 4.33 0.67 -9.33
C LEU A 69 5.37 1.75 -9.63
N PHE A 70 6.60 1.36 -9.98
CA PHE A 70 7.62 2.30 -10.45
C PHE A 70 7.30 2.89 -11.81
N LEU A 71 6.69 2.12 -12.71
CA LEU A 71 6.24 2.62 -14.01
C LEU A 71 5.14 3.67 -13.88
N LEU A 72 4.19 3.47 -12.96
CA LEU A 72 3.07 4.38 -12.74
C LEU A 72 3.44 5.62 -11.92
N PHE A 73 4.27 5.46 -10.89
CA PHE A 73 4.50 6.51 -9.89
C PHE A 73 5.97 6.92 -9.75
N GLY A 74 6.90 6.23 -10.40
CA GLY A 74 8.34 6.43 -10.23
C GLY A 74 8.75 6.39 -8.75
N LYS A 75 9.74 7.21 -8.39
CA LYS A 75 10.20 7.35 -7.00
C LYS A 75 9.13 7.90 -6.05
N ALA A 76 8.05 8.50 -6.57
CA ALA A 76 6.98 9.03 -5.73
C ALA A 76 6.22 7.93 -4.97
N ILE A 77 6.34 6.66 -5.41
CA ILE A 77 5.71 5.52 -4.74
C ILE A 77 6.12 5.39 -3.27
N TYR A 78 7.36 5.77 -2.91
CA TYR A 78 7.81 5.73 -1.52
C TYR A 78 7.04 6.72 -0.63
N PHE A 79 6.65 7.89 -1.16
CA PHE A 79 5.80 8.83 -0.43
C PHE A 79 4.37 8.29 -0.27
N ILE A 80 3.85 7.59 -1.28
CA ILE A 80 2.54 6.93 -1.22
C ILE A 80 2.56 5.83 -0.14
N LEU A 81 3.62 5.02 -0.07
CA LEU A 81 3.80 4.01 0.99
C LEU A 81 3.88 4.64 2.39
N LEU A 82 4.67 5.69 2.56
CA LEU A 82 4.80 6.40 3.83
C LEU A 82 3.44 6.93 4.30
N PHE A 83 2.64 7.46 3.38
CA PHE A 83 1.29 7.92 3.67
C PHE A 83 0.34 6.78 4.07
N PHE A 84 0.41 5.65 3.38
CA PHE A 84 -0.35 4.45 3.75
C PHE A 84 -0.02 4.02 5.18
N TYR A 85 1.26 4.00 5.53
CA TYR A 85 1.72 3.71 6.89
C TYR A 85 1.15 4.68 7.92
N ILE A 86 1.22 6.00 7.67
CA ILE A 86 0.67 7.02 8.57
C ILE A 86 -0.85 6.85 8.73
N SER A 87 -1.55 6.52 7.65
CA SER A 87 -3.00 6.30 7.66
C SER A 87 -3.36 5.09 8.52
N ILE A 88 -2.65 3.97 8.36
CA ILE A 88 -2.79 2.76 9.18
C ILE A 88 -2.53 3.06 10.65
N TRP A 89 -1.42 3.73 10.97
CA TRP A 89 -1.06 4.13 12.33
C TRP A 89 -2.16 4.96 13.00
N ARG A 90 -2.75 5.91 12.27
CA ARG A 90 -3.83 6.77 12.78
C ARG A 90 -5.13 5.99 12.98
N ILE A 91 -5.48 5.09 12.08
CA ILE A 91 -6.64 4.20 12.22
C ILE A 91 -6.47 3.29 13.43
N CYS A 92 -5.30 2.65 13.60
CA CYS A 92 -4.98 1.87 14.79
C CYS A 92 -5.16 2.68 16.07
N ASN A 93 -4.57 3.88 16.12
CA ASN A 93 -4.71 4.77 17.27
C ASN A 93 -6.15 5.20 17.52
N TYR A 94 -6.96 5.39 16.47
CA TYR A 94 -8.38 5.69 16.63
C TYR A 94 -9.14 4.49 17.24
N LEU A 95 -8.91 3.29 16.72
CA LEU A 95 -9.53 2.07 17.22
C LEU A 95 -9.19 1.84 18.70
N ILE A 96 -7.97 2.17 19.11
CA ILE A 96 -7.49 2.05 20.49
C ILE A 96 -8.02 3.19 21.39
N LYS A 97 -7.92 4.45 20.94
CA LYS A 97 -8.19 5.63 21.80
C LYS A 97 -9.61 6.20 21.70
N LYS A 98 -10.45 5.74 20.77
CA LYS A 98 -11.86 6.17 20.54
C LYS A 98 -12.11 7.70 20.49
N LYS A 99 -11.10 8.52 20.14
CA LYS A 99 -11.17 9.99 20.31
C LYS A 99 -11.23 10.83 19.01
N MET A 100 -11.17 10.25 17.81
CA MET A 100 -11.15 11.04 16.56
C MET A 100 -12.53 11.23 15.93
N LYS A 101 -12.83 12.46 15.49
CA LYS A 101 -14.05 12.79 14.73
C LYS A 101 -13.88 12.40 13.25
N PHE A 102 -14.72 11.49 12.75
CA PHE A 102 -14.61 10.84 11.42
C PHE A 102 -14.58 11.82 10.22
N LYS A 103 -15.30 12.95 10.26
CA LYS A 103 -15.29 13.97 9.19
C LYS A 103 -13.90 14.62 9.00
N PHE A 104 -13.13 14.80 10.06
CA PHE A 104 -11.79 15.42 10.00
C PHE A 104 -10.73 14.47 9.40
N PHE A 105 -11.00 13.16 9.44
CA PHE A 105 -10.11 12.13 8.91
C PHE A 105 -10.11 12.11 7.38
N PHE A 106 -11.29 12.00 6.75
CA PHE A 106 -11.41 11.99 5.29
C PHE A 106 -10.90 13.28 4.64
N TYR A 107 -11.18 14.44 5.25
CA TYR A 107 -10.69 15.73 4.74
C TYR A 107 -9.16 15.81 4.70
N LYS A 108 -8.46 15.35 5.75
CA LYS A 108 -6.98 15.37 5.78
C LYS A 108 -6.36 14.40 4.78
N ILE A 109 -6.98 13.24 4.59
CA ILE A 109 -6.57 12.25 3.59
C ILE A 109 -6.74 12.83 2.19
N PHE A 110 -7.93 13.35 1.88
CA PHE A 110 -8.25 13.91 0.57
C PHE A 110 -7.32 15.08 0.20
N LYS A 111 -7.11 16.01 1.14
CA LYS A 111 -6.23 17.18 0.91
C LYS A 111 -4.78 16.79 0.61
N PHE A 112 -4.31 15.69 1.20
CA PHE A 112 -2.96 15.19 0.96
C PHE A 112 -2.83 14.46 -0.38
N TYR A 113 -3.83 13.67 -0.79
CA TYR A 113 -3.87 13.08 -2.15
C TYR A 113 -3.90 14.15 -3.23
N SER A 114 -4.66 15.22 -3.00
CA SER A 114 -4.69 16.38 -3.91
C SER A 114 -3.32 17.06 -4.01
N PHE A 115 -2.57 17.12 -2.91
CA PHE A 115 -1.20 17.66 -2.90
C PHE A 115 -0.19 16.74 -3.61
N ILE A 116 -0.23 15.42 -3.37
CA ILE A 116 0.63 14.47 -4.09
C ILE A 116 0.32 14.50 -5.59
N PHE A 117 -0.95 14.50 -5.96
CA PHE A 117 -1.37 14.61 -7.36
C PHE A 117 -0.84 15.88 -8.00
N PHE A 118 -0.90 17.01 -7.30
CA PHE A 118 -0.33 18.27 -7.76
C PHE A 118 1.20 18.18 -7.96
N VAL A 119 1.94 17.60 -7.02
CA VAL A 119 3.39 17.41 -7.13
C VAL A 119 3.75 16.48 -8.29
N LEU A 120 3.04 15.38 -8.44
CA LEU A 120 3.21 14.44 -9.56
C LEU A 120 2.92 15.10 -10.91
N TYR A 121 1.83 15.86 -10.99
CA TYR A 121 1.47 16.65 -12.18
C TYR A 121 2.60 17.63 -12.52
N THR A 122 3.13 18.36 -11.54
CA THR A 122 4.23 19.29 -11.80
C THR A 122 5.52 18.61 -12.26
N ILE A 123 5.84 17.40 -11.78
CA ILE A 123 7.04 16.67 -12.22
C ILE A 123 6.87 16.12 -13.64
N LEU A 124 5.67 15.64 -13.99
CA LEU A 124 5.36 15.09 -15.30
C LEU A 124 5.32 16.15 -16.41
N TYR A 125 4.99 17.40 -16.09
CA TYR A 125 4.86 18.51 -17.05
C TYR A 125 6.03 19.51 -17.00
N ALA A 126 7.07 19.23 -16.20
CA ALA A 126 8.27 20.07 -16.10
C ALA A 126 9.40 19.67 -17.08
N PHE A 127 9.18 18.67 -17.93
CA PHE A 127 10.07 18.20 -19.00
C PHE A 127 9.26 18.00 -20.28
#